data_AF-A0A951S0W8-F1
#
_entry.id   AF-A0A951S0W8-F1
#
_cell.length_a   1.000
_cell.length_b   1.000
_cell.length_c   1.000
_cell.angle_alpha   90.00
_cell.angle_beta   90.00
_cell.angle_gamma   90.00
#
_symmetry.space_group_name_H-M   'P 1'
#
loop_
_entity.id
_entity.type
_entity.pdbx_description
1 polymer ?
#
loop_
_entity_poly.entity_id
_entity_poly.type
_entity_poly.pdbx_seq_one_letter_code
_entity_poly.pdbx_strand_id
1 'polypeptide(L)'
;MEYFISSLLGYLFGSIPTAYIVLKKAKGIDVTQSGTGNVGAMNSYEVSGSKKLGILVFVVDFLKGVIPVLIILQLFGQKYSFAGLTLIFSIFAHCFNPWLNFKGGRGLATSAGGSVVIAPLLLVIWIIIWLVFYLIKKDILIANIFATILTLITVLLGSNFYLEYSAIADKSINELVMLSSIVLILIFIKHIGPLNEIINKNNKNKND
;
A
#
# COMPACT_ATOMS: atom_id res chain seq x y z
N MET A 1 21.29 -12.50 -9.46
CA MET A 1 21.04 -11.26 -10.25
C MET A 1 19.55 -10.88 -10.20
N GLU A 2 18.68 -11.86 -10.26
CA GLU A 2 17.22 -11.86 -10.23
C GLU A 2 16.66 -11.06 -9.05
N TYR A 3 17.15 -11.29 -7.82
CA TYR A 3 16.73 -10.55 -6.63
C TYR A 3 17.00 -9.05 -6.77
N PHE A 4 18.18 -8.68 -7.27
CA PHE A 4 18.55 -7.29 -7.48
C PHE A 4 17.65 -6.62 -8.53
N ILE A 5 17.41 -7.30 -9.67
CA ILE A 5 16.51 -6.79 -10.72
C ILE A 5 15.08 -6.66 -10.19
N SER A 6 14.60 -7.63 -9.41
CA SER A 6 13.28 -7.61 -8.76
C SER A 6 13.11 -6.40 -7.85
N SER A 7 14.07 -6.19 -6.93
CA SER A 7 14.09 -5.03 -6.05
C SER A 7 14.16 -3.71 -6.81
N LEU A 8 15.06 -3.61 -7.81
CA LEU A 8 15.26 -2.40 -8.59
C LEU A 8 14.01 -2.03 -9.39
N LEU A 9 13.39 -2.99 -10.07
CA LEU A 9 12.19 -2.75 -10.85
C LEU A 9 11.03 -2.29 -9.97
N GLY A 10 10.81 -2.96 -8.83
CA GLY A 10 9.84 -2.55 -7.83
C GLY A 10 10.08 -1.11 -7.37
N TYR A 11 11.32 -0.80 -6.97
CA TYR A 11 11.72 0.52 -6.50
C TYR A 11 11.47 1.61 -7.54
N LEU A 12 11.86 1.38 -8.81
CA LEU A 12 11.70 2.37 -9.88
C LEU A 12 10.22 2.72 -10.09
N PHE A 13 9.35 1.73 -10.22
CA PHE A 13 7.90 1.94 -10.37
C PHE A 13 7.28 2.60 -9.13
N GLY A 14 7.63 2.12 -7.93
CA GLY A 14 7.15 2.67 -6.67
C GLY A 14 7.55 4.12 -6.46
N SER A 15 8.75 4.50 -6.91
CA SER A 15 9.32 5.84 -6.72
C SER A 15 8.62 6.93 -7.53
N ILE A 16 7.76 6.61 -8.50
CA ILE A 16 7.08 7.64 -9.31
C ILE A 16 6.16 8.49 -8.39
N PRO A 17 6.36 9.81 -8.26
CA PRO A 17 5.58 10.64 -7.33
C PRO A 17 4.22 11.06 -7.94
N THR A 18 3.34 10.10 -8.18
CA THR A 18 2.08 10.28 -8.95
C THR A 18 1.22 11.42 -8.48
N ALA A 19 0.82 11.46 -7.20
CA ALA A 19 -0.08 12.51 -6.71
C ALA A 19 0.53 13.90 -6.86
N TYR A 20 1.84 14.03 -6.60
CA TYR A 20 2.57 15.29 -6.81
C TYR A 20 2.53 15.72 -8.27
N ILE A 21 2.90 14.84 -9.20
CA ILE A 21 2.92 15.15 -10.64
C ILE A 21 1.52 15.51 -11.13
N VAL A 22 0.51 14.71 -10.80
CA VAL A 22 -0.86 14.89 -11.28
C VAL A 22 -1.45 16.21 -10.77
N LEU A 23 -1.32 16.50 -9.47
CA LEU A 23 -1.92 17.71 -8.90
C LEU A 23 -1.18 18.98 -9.29
N LYS A 24 0.17 18.92 -9.34
CA LYS A 24 0.97 20.06 -9.77
C LYS A 24 0.66 20.44 -11.21
N LYS A 25 0.51 19.47 -12.11
CA LYS A 25 0.19 19.72 -13.53
C LYS A 25 -1.27 20.12 -13.75
N ALA A 26 -2.23 19.45 -13.10
CA ALA A 26 -3.65 19.68 -13.37
C ALA A 26 -4.23 20.90 -12.65
N LYS A 27 -3.66 21.28 -11.50
CA LYS A 27 -4.23 22.30 -10.61
C LYS A 27 -3.19 23.29 -10.04
N GLY A 28 -1.90 23.12 -10.30
CA GLY A 28 -0.84 23.93 -9.68
C GLY A 28 -0.60 23.62 -8.20
N ILE A 29 -1.32 22.66 -7.62
CA ILE A 29 -1.31 22.32 -6.20
C ILE A 29 -0.10 21.47 -5.87
N ASP A 30 0.65 21.88 -4.83
CA ASP A 30 1.64 21.01 -4.19
C ASP A 30 0.95 20.16 -3.11
N VAL A 31 0.75 18.88 -3.41
CA VAL A 31 0.08 17.93 -2.50
C VAL A 31 0.87 17.68 -1.21
N THR A 32 2.20 17.92 -1.21
CA THR A 32 3.04 17.73 -0.02
C THR A 32 2.86 18.83 1.01
N GLN A 33 2.26 19.96 0.61
CA GLN A 33 1.99 21.13 1.45
C GLN A 33 0.48 21.37 1.65
N SER A 34 -0.37 20.47 1.16
CA SER A 34 -1.83 20.64 1.15
C SER A 34 -2.55 19.52 1.88
N GLY A 35 -3.64 19.86 2.58
CA GLY A 35 -4.47 18.90 3.31
C GLY A 35 -3.66 18.18 4.38
N THR A 36 -3.65 16.84 4.33
CA THR A 36 -2.85 16.00 5.24
C THR A 36 -1.36 15.94 4.87
N GLY A 37 -0.94 16.54 3.76
CA GLY A 37 0.41 16.41 3.20
C GLY A 37 0.71 15.02 2.61
N ASN A 38 -0.21 14.06 2.70
CA ASN A 38 -0.04 12.70 2.19
C ASN A 38 -0.13 12.66 0.65
N VAL A 39 0.81 11.96 0.02
CA VAL A 39 0.94 11.86 -1.45
C VAL A 39 0.13 10.67 -1.97
N GLY A 40 -1.17 10.65 -1.66
CA GLY A 40 -2.06 9.53 -2.02
C GLY A 40 -3.42 9.99 -2.52
N ALA A 41 -4.22 9.03 -3.00
CA ALA A 41 -5.49 9.27 -3.67
C ALA A 41 -6.52 10.06 -2.84
N MET A 42 -6.70 9.74 -1.55
CA MET A 42 -7.69 10.41 -0.70
C MET A 42 -7.36 11.89 -0.51
N ASN A 43 -6.12 12.21 -0.09
CA ASN A 43 -5.68 13.61 0.03
C ASN A 43 -5.75 14.32 -1.33
N SER A 44 -5.40 13.63 -2.42
CA SER A 44 -5.51 14.17 -3.78
C SER A 44 -6.94 14.57 -4.14
N TYR A 45 -7.92 13.75 -3.77
CA TYR A 45 -9.34 14.08 -3.92
C TYR A 45 -9.73 15.27 -3.06
N GLU A 46 -9.39 15.24 -1.77
CA GLU A 46 -9.77 16.28 -0.80
C GLU A 46 -9.21 17.65 -1.17
N VAL A 47 -7.92 17.74 -1.51
CA VAL A 47 -7.28 19.04 -1.81
C VAL A 47 -7.63 19.58 -3.19
N SER A 48 -7.90 18.70 -4.16
CA SER A 48 -8.24 19.14 -5.53
C SER A 48 -9.72 19.35 -5.77
N GLY A 49 -10.59 18.83 -4.89
CA GLY A 49 -12.04 18.74 -5.08
C GLY A 49 -12.47 17.85 -6.25
N SER A 50 -11.54 17.11 -6.88
CA SER A 50 -11.81 16.34 -8.10
C SER A 50 -11.73 14.85 -7.85
N LYS A 51 -12.89 14.18 -7.84
CA LYS A 51 -12.98 12.71 -7.77
C LYS A 51 -12.18 12.05 -8.89
N LYS A 52 -12.19 12.63 -10.09
CA LYS A 52 -11.44 12.13 -11.25
C LYS A 52 -9.93 12.10 -10.97
N LEU A 53 -9.38 13.15 -10.36
CA LEU A 53 -7.95 13.19 -10.03
C LEU A 53 -7.60 12.22 -8.91
N GLY A 54 -8.44 12.10 -7.87
CA GLY A 54 -8.26 11.09 -6.83
C GLY A 54 -8.26 9.66 -7.37
N ILE A 55 -9.21 9.33 -8.24
CA ILE A 55 -9.30 8.02 -8.91
C ILE A 55 -8.07 7.78 -9.80
N LEU A 56 -7.65 8.77 -10.58
CA LEU A 56 -6.45 8.65 -11.42
C LEU A 56 -5.20 8.32 -10.59
N VAL A 57 -5.00 9.04 -9.48
CA VAL A 57 -3.89 8.78 -8.56
C VAL A 57 -3.99 7.37 -7.99
N PHE A 58 -5.18 6.95 -7.54
CA PHE A 58 -5.41 5.59 -7.04
C PHE A 58 -5.04 4.52 -8.07
N VAL A 59 -5.53 4.65 -9.31
CA VAL A 59 -5.30 3.68 -10.38
C VAL A 59 -3.81 3.59 -10.71
N VAL A 60 -3.12 4.73 -10.85
CA VAL A 60 -1.70 4.72 -11.16
C VAL A 60 -0.88 4.16 -9.99
N ASP A 61 -1.22 4.50 -8.73
CA ASP A 61 -0.55 3.93 -7.56
C ASP A 61 -0.80 2.41 -7.44
N PHE A 62 -2.00 1.93 -7.76
CA PHE A 62 -2.31 0.51 -7.86
C PHE A 62 -1.46 -0.18 -8.93
N LEU A 63 -1.32 0.44 -10.11
CA LEU A 63 -0.50 -0.11 -11.19
C LEU A 63 1.00 -0.20 -10.85
N LYS A 64 1.52 0.61 -9.91
CA LYS A 64 2.89 0.45 -9.40
C LYS A 64 3.11 -0.86 -8.66
N GLY A 65 2.05 -1.45 -8.11
CA GLY A 65 2.10 -2.79 -7.53
C GLY A 65 1.93 -3.88 -8.59
N VAL A 66 1.03 -3.67 -9.55
CA VAL A 66 0.68 -4.67 -10.57
C VAL A 66 1.81 -4.87 -11.59
N ILE A 67 2.22 -3.79 -12.26
CA ILE A 67 3.07 -3.85 -13.45
C ILE A 67 4.44 -4.48 -13.16
N PRO A 68 5.23 -4.00 -12.18
CA PRO A 68 6.55 -4.56 -11.97
C PRO A 68 6.49 -6.01 -11.47
N VAL A 69 5.47 -6.38 -10.70
CA VAL A 69 5.27 -7.77 -10.25
C VAL A 69 4.98 -8.69 -11.45
N LEU A 70 4.08 -8.31 -12.36
CA LEU A 70 3.80 -9.09 -13.57
C LEU A 70 5.05 -9.26 -14.45
N ILE A 71 5.81 -8.19 -14.64
CA ILE A 71 7.06 -8.24 -15.42
C ILE A 71 8.03 -9.25 -14.79
N ILE A 72 8.21 -9.22 -13.47
CA ILE A 72 9.14 -10.11 -12.78
C ILE A 72 8.70 -11.57 -12.83
N LEU A 73 7.39 -11.83 -12.71
CA LEU A 73 6.84 -13.18 -12.86
C LEU A 73 7.06 -13.74 -14.28
N GLN A 74 7.01 -12.89 -15.30
CA GLN A 74 7.29 -13.27 -16.68
C GLN A 74 8.79 -13.51 -16.93
N LEU A 75 9.67 -12.71 -16.32
CA LEU A 75 11.11 -12.80 -16.53
C LEU A 75 11.77 -13.94 -15.76
N PHE A 76 11.37 -14.16 -14.51
CA PHE A 76 12.07 -15.06 -13.57
C PHE A 76 11.21 -16.20 -13.04
N GLY A 77 10.00 -16.36 -13.59
CA GLY A 77 9.07 -17.43 -13.26
C GLY A 77 8.16 -17.11 -12.08
N GLN A 78 7.22 -18.03 -11.84
CA GLN A 78 6.15 -17.89 -10.86
C GLN A 78 6.62 -18.17 -9.43
N LYS A 79 7.58 -17.38 -8.93
CA LYS A 79 8.18 -17.52 -7.58
C LYS A 79 7.76 -16.39 -6.65
N TYR A 80 7.34 -16.77 -5.44
CA TYR A 80 6.93 -15.83 -4.41
C TYR A 80 8.05 -14.87 -4.01
N SER A 81 9.26 -15.38 -3.79
CA SER A 81 10.41 -14.57 -3.39
C SER A 81 10.70 -13.40 -4.33
N PHE A 82 10.65 -13.59 -5.65
CA PHE A 82 10.87 -12.50 -6.62
C PHE A 82 9.71 -11.51 -6.67
N ALA A 83 8.47 -12.01 -6.73
CA ALA A 83 7.27 -11.18 -6.82
C ALA A 83 7.05 -10.36 -5.55
N GLY A 84 7.17 -11.00 -4.38
CA GLY A 84 7.04 -10.34 -3.09
C GLY A 84 8.13 -9.32 -2.83
N LEU A 85 9.39 -9.61 -3.18
CA LEU A 85 10.48 -8.65 -3.06
C LEU A 85 10.24 -7.42 -3.95
N THR A 86 9.77 -7.63 -5.18
CA THR A 86 9.38 -6.55 -6.10
C THR A 86 8.28 -5.67 -5.50
N LEU A 87 7.23 -6.29 -4.95
CA LEU A 87 6.14 -5.58 -4.31
C LEU A 87 6.61 -4.78 -3.09
N ILE A 88 7.43 -5.39 -2.22
CA ILE A 88 7.99 -4.73 -1.03
C ILE A 88 8.74 -3.46 -1.44
N PHE A 89 9.62 -3.53 -2.46
CA PHE A 89 10.38 -2.37 -2.91
C PHE A 89 9.52 -1.31 -3.60
N SER A 90 8.46 -1.71 -4.30
CA SER A 90 7.47 -0.78 -4.85
C SER A 90 6.73 -0.01 -3.76
N ILE A 91 6.26 -0.71 -2.72
CA ILE A 91 5.62 -0.09 -1.56
C ILE A 91 6.61 0.79 -0.81
N PHE A 92 7.83 0.30 -0.57
CA PHE A 92 8.87 1.05 0.13
C PHE A 92 9.17 2.38 -0.58
N ALA A 93 9.44 2.35 -1.89
CA ALA A 93 9.71 3.56 -2.67
C ALA A 93 8.49 4.48 -2.79
N HIS A 94 7.27 3.94 -2.78
CA HIS A 94 6.05 4.77 -2.73
C HIS A 94 5.88 5.46 -1.36
N CYS A 95 6.20 4.76 -0.27
CA CYS A 95 6.06 5.23 1.10
C CYS A 95 7.17 6.20 1.54
N PHE A 96 8.38 5.99 1.03
CA PHE A 96 9.60 6.74 1.28
C PHE A 96 10.17 7.25 -0.04
N ASN A 97 9.43 8.15 -0.67
CA ASN A 97 9.70 8.57 -2.04
C ASN A 97 10.99 9.41 -2.15
N PRO A 98 12.00 8.99 -2.94
CA PRO A 98 13.28 9.67 -3.02
C PRO A 98 13.19 11.09 -3.62
N TRP A 99 12.19 11.34 -4.46
CA TRP A 99 11.99 12.63 -5.12
C TRP A 99 11.27 13.65 -4.23
N LEU A 100 10.72 13.20 -3.09
CA LEU A 100 9.92 14.01 -2.18
C LEU A 100 10.53 14.01 -0.77
N ASN A 101 11.86 14.01 -0.66
CA ASN A 101 12.60 13.99 0.61
C ASN A 101 12.18 12.83 1.52
N PHE A 102 11.98 11.64 0.94
CA PHE A 102 11.49 10.43 1.61
C PHE A 102 10.10 10.57 2.27
N LYS A 103 9.33 11.59 1.87
CA LYS A 103 7.92 11.75 2.22
C LYS A 103 7.05 11.19 1.09
N GLY A 104 6.46 10.03 1.32
CA GLY A 104 5.57 9.37 0.36
C GLY A 104 4.18 9.05 0.91
N GLY A 105 3.41 8.30 0.14
CA GLY A 105 2.07 7.84 0.50
C GLY A 105 2.07 6.75 1.58
N ARG A 106 0.90 6.14 1.83
CA ARG A 106 0.73 5.07 2.84
C ARG A 106 0.78 3.64 2.27
N GLY A 107 1.01 3.50 0.96
CA GLY A 107 1.24 2.20 0.31
C GLY A 107 0.00 1.36 0.02
N LEU A 108 -1.19 1.70 0.52
CA LEU A 108 -2.39 0.86 0.38
C LEU A 108 -2.75 0.49 -1.08
N ALA A 109 -2.76 1.46 -1.99
CA ALA A 109 -3.09 1.21 -3.39
C ALA A 109 -2.03 0.33 -4.06
N THR A 110 -0.74 0.65 -3.86
CA THR A 110 0.39 -0.14 -4.35
C THR A 110 0.34 -1.58 -3.82
N SER A 111 0.08 -1.76 -2.53
CA SER A 111 -0.06 -3.07 -1.89
C SER A 111 -1.25 -3.85 -2.47
N ALA A 112 -2.40 -3.20 -2.67
CA ALA A 112 -3.55 -3.84 -3.29
C ALA A 112 -3.21 -4.30 -4.73
N GLY A 113 -2.48 -3.48 -5.48
CA GLY A 113 -2.04 -3.81 -6.83
C GLY A 113 -1.15 -5.04 -6.90
N GLY A 114 -0.12 -5.13 -6.05
CA GLY A 114 0.71 -6.34 -6.06
C GLY A 114 0.01 -7.56 -5.48
N SER A 115 -0.81 -7.38 -4.44
CA SER A 115 -1.55 -8.47 -3.80
C SER A 115 -2.57 -9.10 -4.74
N VAL A 116 -3.22 -8.34 -5.64
CA VAL A 116 -4.13 -8.95 -6.63
C VAL A 116 -3.40 -9.89 -7.61
N VAL A 117 -2.10 -9.69 -7.81
CA VAL A 117 -1.27 -10.53 -8.70
C VAL A 117 -0.70 -11.73 -7.94
N ILE A 118 -0.32 -11.56 -6.66
CA ILE A 118 0.41 -12.58 -5.88
C ILE A 118 -0.53 -13.45 -5.04
N ALA A 119 -1.40 -12.80 -4.26
CA ALA A 119 -2.26 -13.44 -3.28
C ALA A 119 -3.62 -12.73 -3.24
N PRO A 120 -4.50 -12.95 -4.24
CA PRO A 120 -5.79 -12.26 -4.35
C PRO A 120 -6.65 -12.39 -3.09
N LEU A 121 -6.63 -13.57 -2.46
CA LEU A 121 -7.37 -13.84 -1.23
C LEU A 121 -6.92 -12.95 -0.05
N LEU A 122 -5.62 -12.60 0.02
CA LEU A 122 -5.11 -11.65 1.02
C LEU A 122 -5.76 -10.28 0.87
N LEU A 123 -5.86 -9.79 -0.37
CA LEU A 123 -6.55 -8.52 -0.63
C LEU A 123 -8.04 -8.60 -0.29
N VAL A 124 -8.71 -9.69 -0.66
CA VAL A 124 -10.14 -9.87 -0.36
C VAL A 124 -10.39 -9.86 1.15
N ILE A 125 -9.61 -10.62 1.93
CA ILE A 125 -9.76 -10.65 3.39
C ILE A 125 -9.46 -9.28 4.00
N TRP A 126 -8.40 -8.60 3.53
CA TRP A 126 -8.10 -7.24 3.98
C TRP A 126 -9.26 -6.28 3.71
N ILE A 127 -9.87 -6.31 2.51
CA ILE A 127 -11.03 -5.47 2.15
C ILE A 127 -12.25 -5.80 3.01
N ILE A 128 -12.53 -7.07 3.27
CA ILE A 128 -13.66 -7.49 4.12
C ILE A 128 -13.49 -6.93 5.54
N ILE A 129 -12.31 -7.12 6.14
CA ILE A 129 -12.03 -6.61 7.48
C ILE A 129 -12.12 -5.09 7.48
N TRP A 130 -11.51 -4.43 6.48
CA TRP A 130 -11.57 -2.99 6.33
C TRP A 130 -13.02 -2.48 6.27
N LEU A 131 -13.86 -3.11 5.45
CA LEU A 131 -15.26 -2.73 5.29
C LEU A 131 -16.03 -2.87 6.60
N VAL A 132 -15.85 -3.97 7.33
CA VAL A 132 -16.49 -4.19 8.63
C VAL A 132 -16.13 -3.06 9.61
N PHE A 133 -14.84 -2.76 9.77
CA PHE A 133 -14.40 -1.72 10.70
C PHE A 133 -14.79 -0.31 10.23
N TYR A 134 -14.76 -0.05 8.93
CA TYR A 134 -15.25 1.20 8.36
C TYR A 134 -16.76 1.38 8.63
N LEU A 135 -17.57 0.33 8.50
CA LEU A 135 -19.01 0.42 8.77
C LEU A 135 -19.32 0.68 10.25
N ILE A 136 -18.53 0.11 11.17
CA ILE A 136 -18.69 0.29 12.62
C ILE A 136 -18.22 1.68 13.07
N LYS A 137 -17.06 2.13 12.59
CA LYS A 137 -16.40 3.34 13.12
C LYS A 137 -16.59 4.58 12.25
N LYS A 138 -16.98 4.41 10.98
CA LYS A 138 -17.07 5.48 9.97
C LYS A 138 -15.77 6.28 9.82
N ASP A 139 -14.64 5.66 10.12
CA ASP A 139 -13.31 6.26 10.09
C ASP A 139 -12.36 5.39 9.25
N ILE A 140 -11.78 6.00 8.21
CA ILE A 140 -10.90 5.33 7.24
C ILE A 140 -9.57 4.92 7.89
N LEU A 141 -9.00 5.75 8.76
CA LEU A 141 -7.73 5.44 9.42
C LEU A 141 -7.89 4.25 10.36
N ILE A 142 -8.95 4.25 11.18
CA ILE A 142 -9.24 3.14 12.09
C ILE A 142 -9.46 1.85 11.30
N ALA A 143 -10.25 1.90 10.22
CA ALA A 143 -10.46 0.75 9.34
C ALA A 143 -9.15 0.22 8.75
N ASN A 144 -8.27 1.08 8.26
CA ASN A 144 -6.95 0.69 7.73
C ASN A 144 -6.09 -0.02 8.78
N ILE A 145 -6.06 0.49 10.01
CA ILE A 145 -5.25 -0.07 11.11
C ILE A 145 -5.75 -1.46 11.47
N PHE A 146 -7.05 -1.62 11.73
CA PHE A 146 -7.63 -2.92 12.09
C PHE A 146 -7.51 -3.94 10.95
N ALA A 147 -7.78 -3.53 9.71
CA ALA A 147 -7.59 -4.39 8.54
C ALA A 147 -6.15 -4.89 8.44
N THR A 148 -5.17 -4.01 8.62
CA THR A 148 -3.74 -4.36 8.51
C THR A 148 -3.32 -5.33 9.62
N ILE A 149 -3.68 -5.06 10.88
CA ILE A 149 -3.33 -5.89 12.03
C ILE A 149 -4.02 -7.26 11.96
N LEU A 150 -5.33 -7.28 11.72
CA LEU A 150 -6.08 -8.54 11.72
C LEU A 150 -5.74 -9.39 10.50
N THR A 151 -5.48 -8.79 9.34
CA THR A 151 -4.98 -9.56 8.18
C THR A 151 -3.65 -10.24 8.51
N LEU A 152 -2.74 -9.55 9.20
CA LEU A 152 -1.47 -10.16 9.64
C LEU A 152 -1.72 -11.39 10.54
N ILE A 153 -2.61 -11.26 11.53
CA ILE A 153 -2.96 -12.38 12.41
C ILE A 153 -3.55 -13.55 11.61
N THR A 154 -4.48 -13.28 10.68
CA THR A 154 -5.09 -14.35 9.87
C THR A 154 -4.07 -15.05 8.98
N VAL A 155 -3.08 -14.33 8.42
CA VAL A 155 -2.00 -14.94 7.62
C VAL A 155 -1.12 -15.84 8.48
N LEU A 156 -0.78 -15.41 9.70
CA LEU A 156 0.04 -16.21 10.62
C LEU A 156 -0.66 -17.49 11.08
N LEU A 157 -1.97 -17.42 11.32
CA LEU A 157 -2.76 -18.57 11.81
C LEU A 157 -3.32 -19.46 10.70
N GLY A 158 -3.51 -18.91 9.49
CA GLY A 158 -4.23 -19.56 8.38
C GLY A 158 -3.44 -19.58 7.07
N SER A 159 -2.12 -19.59 7.12
CA SER A 159 -1.23 -19.47 5.95
C SER A 159 -1.53 -20.48 4.82
N ASN A 160 -1.93 -21.70 5.17
CA ASN A 160 -2.33 -22.73 4.21
C ASN A 160 -3.53 -22.29 3.34
N PHE A 161 -4.51 -21.63 3.95
CA PHE A 161 -5.69 -21.12 3.24
C PHE A 161 -5.28 -20.05 2.23
N TYR A 162 -4.38 -19.13 2.60
CA TYR A 162 -3.88 -18.13 1.66
C TYR A 162 -3.06 -18.73 0.52
N LEU A 163 -2.25 -19.76 0.80
CA LEU A 163 -1.42 -20.42 -0.19
C LEU A 163 -2.26 -21.25 -1.19
N GLU A 164 -3.36 -21.85 -0.73
CA GLU A 164 -4.30 -22.58 -1.58
C GLU A 164 -4.82 -21.71 -2.72
N TYR A 165 -5.24 -20.48 -2.40
CA TYR A 165 -5.82 -19.50 -3.34
C TYR A 165 -4.81 -18.47 -3.87
N SER A 166 -3.51 -18.76 -3.79
CA SER A 166 -2.51 -17.92 -4.44
C SER A 166 -2.51 -18.10 -5.96
N ALA A 167 -2.21 -17.02 -6.67
CA ALA A 167 -1.98 -17.03 -8.11
C ALA A 167 -0.55 -17.48 -8.50
N ILE A 168 0.36 -17.61 -7.53
CA ILE A 168 1.75 -18.04 -7.73
C ILE A 168 1.83 -19.59 -7.72
N ALA A 169 2.46 -20.16 -8.74
CA ALA A 169 2.58 -21.61 -8.90
C ALA A 169 3.61 -22.25 -7.97
N ASP A 170 4.77 -21.62 -7.76
CA ASP A 170 5.81 -22.10 -6.83
C ASP A 170 5.42 -21.73 -5.39
N LYS A 171 4.54 -22.55 -4.80
CA LYS A 171 3.92 -22.29 -3.51
C LYS A 171 4.89 -22.52 -2.35
N SER A 172 5.14 -21.48 -1.56
CA SER A 172 5.92 -21.56 -0.32
C SER A 172 5.24 -20.82 0.83
N ILE A 173 4.86 -21.56 1.88
CA ILE A 173 4.25 -21.00 3.10
C ILE A 173 5.18 -19.96 3.74
N ASN A 174 6.46 -20.30 3.87
CA ASN A 174 7.44 -19.45 4.54
C ASN A 174 7.61 -18.13 3.79
N GLU A 175 7.70 -18.18 2.46
CA GLU A 175 7.80 -16.97 1.63
C GLU A 175 6.53 -16.14 1.70
N LEU A 176 5.35 -16.76 1.58
CA LEU A 176 4.07 -16.09 1.72
C LEU A 176 3.95 -15.35 3.05
N VAL A 177 4.19 -16.04 4.17
CA VAL A 177 4.09 -15.48 5.53
C VAL A 177 5.11 -14.36 5.73
N MET A 178 6.37 -14.59 5.35
CA MET A 178 7.42 -13.59 5.53
C MET A 178 7.15 -12.32 4.71
N LEU A 179 6.85 -12.45 3.42
CA LEU A 179 6.69 -11.32 2.51
C LEU A 179 5.43 -10.51 2.83
N SER A 180 4.30 -11.19 3.09
CA SER A 180 3.06 -10.51 3.49
C SER A 180 3.20 -9.80 4.84
N SER A 181 3.93 -10.39 5.80
CA SER A 181 4.23 -9.74 7.08
C SER A 181 5.02 -8.44 6.87
N ILE A 182 6.06 -8.45 6.02
CA ILE A 182 6.83 -7.24 5.70
C ILE A 182 5.92 -6.18 5.07
N VAL A 183 5.08 -6.56 4.10
CA VAL A 183 4.13 -5.63 3.45
C VAL A 183 3.19 -5.00 4.48
N LEU A 184 2.57 -5.81 5.34
CA LEU A 184 1.60 -5.34 6.34
C LEU A 184 2.27 -4.48 7.42
N ILE A 185 3.49 -4.82 7.85
CA ILE A 185 4.28 -4.00 8.78
C ILE A 185 4.62 -2.65 8.15
N LEU A 186 5.06 -2.61 6.89
CA LEU A 186 5.35 -1.35 6.19
C LEU A 186 4.12 -0.44 6.09
N ILE A 187 2.96 -1.01 5.76
CA ILE A 187 1.68 -0.28 5.76
C ILE A 187 1.38 0.23 7.17
N PHE A 188 1.50 -0.61 8.20
CA PHE A 188 1.21 -0.25 9.57
C PHE A 188 2.08 0.92 10.06
N ILE A 189 3.39 0.88 9.80
CA ILE A 189 4.34 1.95 10.14
C ILE A 189 3.86 3.30 9.58
N LYS A 190 3.38 3.32 8.33
CA LYS A 190 2.87 4.54 7.69
C LYS A 190 1.55 5.07 8.26
N HIS A 191 0.86 4.29 9.10
CA HIS A 191 -0.36 4.72 9.78
C HIS A 191 -0.11 5.17 11.24
N ILE A 192 1.09 4.96 11.80
CA ILE A 192 1.44 5.39 13.17
C ILE A 192 1.38 6.93 13.31
N GLY A 193 1.96 7.67 12.36
CA GLY A 193 1.94 9.15 12.38
C GLY A 193 0.52 9.73 12.43
N PRO A 194 -0.36 9.38 11.48
CA PRO A 194 -1.77 9.78 11.50
C PRO A 194 -2.51 9.37 12.78
N LEU A 195 -2.21 8.20 13.35
CA LEU A 195 -2.83 7.77 14.61
C LEU A 195 -2.42 8.67 15.77
N ASN A 196 -1.14 9.00 15.86
CA ASN A 196 -0.62 9.90 16.89
C ASN A 196 -1.22 11.30 16.79
N GLU A 197 -1.47 11.80 15.58
CA GLU A 197 -2.15 13.09 15.37
C GLU A 197 -3.56 13.11 15.97
N ILE A 198 -4.35 12.04 15.76
CA ILE A 198 -5.70 11.92 16.32
C ILE A 198 -5.65 11.83 17.85
N ILE A 199 -4.76 11.01 18.40
CA ILE A 199 -4.62 10.85 19.86
C ILE A 199 -4.26 12.19 20.51
N ASN A 200 -3.30 12.91 19.95
CA ASN A 200 -2.88 14.21 20.47
C ASN A 200 -3.99 15.27 20.40
N LYS A 201 -4.78 15.27 19.30
CA LYS A 201 -5.93 16.17 19.16
C LYS A 201 -7.00 15.89 20.22
N ASN A 202 -7.29 14.62 20.48
CA ASN A 202 -8.27 14.23 21.50
C ASN A 202 -7.81 14.59 22.92
N ASN A 203 -6.50 14.50 23.20
CA ASN A 203 -5.96 14.89 24.50
C ASN A 203 -6.05 16.40 24.74
N LYS A 204 -5.78 17.23 23.71
CA LYS A 204 -5.95 18.69 23.80
C LYS A 204 -7.39 19.07 24.11
N ASN A 205 -8.34 18.51 23.36
CA ASN A 205 -9.77 18.78 23.56
C ASN A 205 -10.33 18.32 24.92
N LYS A 206 -9.61 17.48 25.68
CA LYS A 206 -10.00 17.07 27.04
C LYS A 206 -9.47 18.00 28.12
N ASN A 207 -8.46 18.81 27.79
CA ASN A 207 -7.80 19.74 28.71
C ASN A 207 -8.28 21.19 28.53
N ASP A 208 -9.10 21.45 27.51
CA ASP A 208 -9.82 22.71 27.25
C ASP A 208 -11.28 22.60 27.76
#